data_AF-A0A0M8TQE8-F1
#
_entry.id   AF-A0A0M8TQE8-F1
#
_cell.length_a   1.000
_cell.length_b   1.000
_cell.length_c   1.000
_cell.angle_alpha   90.00
_cell.angle_beta   90.00
_cell.angle_gamma   90.00
#
_symmetry.space_group_name_H-M   'P 1'
#
loop_
_entity.id
_entity.type
_entity.pdbx_description
1 polymer ?
#
loop_
_entity_poly.entity_id
_entity_poly.type
_entity_poly.pdbx_seq_one_letter_code
_entity_poly.pdbx_strand_id
1 'polypeptide(L)' 'MTITMQNYGLTWTDPDGIPRASAVAYDQASAERQKAKLEGDGCTDIELVEVKPGQLPDAKG' A
#
# COMPACT_ATOMS: atom_id res chain seq x y z
N MET A 1 -26.35 5.78 6.45
CA MET A 1 -24.97 5.71 6.94
C MET A 1 -24.06 5.85 5.74
N THR A 2 -23.36 6.97 5.61
CA THR A 2 -22.37 7.16 4.55
C THR A 2 -21.13 6.38 4.96
N ILE A 3 -20.93 5.20 4.40
CA ILE A 3 -19.68 4.45 4.56
C ILE A 3 -18.65 5.26 3.77
N THR A 4 -17.84 6.06 4.45
CA THR A 4 -16.70 6.71 3.82
C THR A 4 -15.78 5.61 3.33
N MET A 5 -15.77 5.37 2.02
CA MET A 5 -14.92 4.38 1.39
C MET A 5 -13.46 4.85 1.53
N GLN A 6 -12.81 4.44 2.62
CA GLN A 6 -11.38 4.63 2.82
C GLN A 6 -10.66 3.65 1.91
N ASN A 7 -9.72 4.16 1.14
CA ASN A 7 -8.89 3.35 0.28
C ASN A 7 -7.48 3.40 0.85
N TYR A 8 -6.76 2.30 0.73
CA TYR A 8 -5.39 2.19 1.19
C TYR A 8 -4.48 1.89 0.00
N GLY A 9 -3.39 2.64 -0.10
CA GLY A 9 -2.24 2.29 -0.92
C GLY A 9 -1.15 1.63 -0.07
N LEU A 10 -0.17 1.03 -0.72
CA LEU A 10 1.03 0.51 -0.05
C LEU A 10 2.28 1.11 -0.66
N THR A 11 3.25 1.45 0.17
CA THR A 11 4.63 1.70 -0.26
C THR A 11 5.53 0.65 0.35
N TRP A 12 6.55 0.20 -0.37
CA TRP A 12 7.54 -0.75 0.13
C TRP A 12 8.83 -0.63 -0.65
N THR A 13 9.90 -1.17 -0.09
CA THR A 13 11.18 -1.35 -0.76
C THR A 13 11.30 -2.81 -1.16
N ASP A 14 11.46 -3.08 -2.46
CA ASP A 14 11.74 -4.44 -2.96
C ASP A 14 13.07 -4.96 -2.37
N PRO A 15 13.30 -6.29 -2.34
CA PRO A 15 14.56 -6.86 -1.84
C PRO A 15 15.81 -6.34 -2.56
N ASP A 16 15.65 -5.87 -3.79
CA ASP A 16 16.69 -5.23 -4.61
C ASP A 16 16.99 -3.77 -4.18
N GLY A 17 16.34 -3.26 -3.14
CA GLY A 17 16.49 -1.90 -2.63
C GLY A 17 15.71 -0.85 -3.39
N ILE A 18 14.77 -1.25 -4.25
CA ILE A 18 14.01 -0.32 -5.11
C ILE A 18 12.71 0.09 -4.40
N PRO A 19 12.47 1.39 -4.17
CA PRO A 19 11.20 1.85 -3.60
C PRO A 19 10.07 1.71 -4.64
N ARG A 20 8.94 1.20 -4.17
CA ARG A 20 7.71 0.96 -4.93
C ARG A 20 6.52 1.52 -4.20
N ALA A 21 5.51 1.88 -4.97
CA ALA A 21 4.21 2.26 -4.49
C ALA A 21 3.14 1.54 -5.30
N SER A 22 2.16 0.95 -4.61
CA SER A 22 0.91 0.51 -5.19
C SER A 22 -0.17 1.52 -4.84
N ALA A 23 -0.80 2.02 -5.90
CA ALA A 23 -1.91 2.94 -5.81
C ALA A 23 -3.28 2.29 -5.94
N VAL A 24 -3.32 0.96 -5.96
CA VAL A 24 -4.59 0.26 -6.00
C VAL A 24 -5.30 0.57 -4.71
N ALA A 25 -6.45 1.22 -4.83
CA ALA A 25 -7.35 1.55 -3.75
C ALA A 25 -7.89 0.24 -3.12
N TYR A 26 -7.17 -0.29 -2.13
CA TYR A 26 -7.60 -1.48 -1.39
C TYR A 26 -8.56 -1.08 -0.27
N ASP A 27 -9.54 -1.93 0.02
CA ASP A 27 -10.12 -1.97 1.36
C ASP A 27 -9.06 -2.42 2.38
N GLN A 28 -9.25 -2.12 3.66
CA GLN A 28 -8.25 -2.39 4.70
C GLN A 28 -7.78 -3.86 4.72
N ALA A 29 -8.70 -4.82 4.57
CA ALA A 29 -8.36 -6.24 4.64
C ALA A 29 -7.52 -6.69 3.43
N SER A 30 -7.82 -6.16 2.24
CA SER A 30 -7.00 -6.39 1.05
C SER A 30 -5.60 -5.78 1.18
N ALA A 31 -5.49 -4.60 1.79
CA ALA A 31 -4.20 -3.94 2.02
C ALA A 31 -3.33 -4.71 3.03
N GLU A 32 -3.93 -5.21 4.12
CA GLU A 32 -3.24 -6.07 5.09
C GLU A 32 -2.77 -7.39 4.48
N ARG A 33 -3.59 -8.01 3.62
CA ARG A 33 -3.19 -9.21 2.87
C ARG A 33 -1.98 -8.94 1.96
N GLN A 34 -1.99 -7.79 1.28
CA GLN A 34 -0.90 -7.41 0.39
C GLN A 34 0.38 -7.13 1.19
N LYS A 35 0.27 -6.46 2.35
CA LYS A 35 1.40 -6.27 3.27
C LYS A 35 2.01 -7.61 3.67
N ALA A 36 1.21 -8.57 4.12
CA ALA A 36 1.71 -9.88 4.53
C ALA A 36 2.40 -10.63 3.38
N LYS A 37 1.92 -10.45 2.14
CA LYS A 37 2.58 -11.00 0.95
C LYS A 37 3.95 -10.34 0.71
N LEU A 38 4.04 -9.01 0.82
CA LEU A 38 5.30 -8.27 0.67
C LEU A 38 6.32 -8.65 1.75
N GLU A 39 5.88 -8.81 3.00
CA GLU A 39 6.72 -9.31 4.10
C GLU A 39 7.24 -10.72 3.80
N GLY A 40 6.41 -11.58 3.22
CA GLY A 40 6.80 -12.94 2.79
C GLY A 40 7.74 -12.97 1.58
N ASP A 41 7.61 -11.99 0.67
CA ASP A 41 8.49 -11.82 -0.51
C ASP A 41 9.84 -11.17 -0.15
N GLY A 42 10.05 -10.80 1.12
CA GLY A 42 11.30 -10.20 1.61
C GLY A 42 11.43 -8.69 1.40
N CYS A 43 10.31 -8.02 1.08
CA CYS A 43 10.28 -6.56 0.96
C CYS A 43 10.43 -5.89 2.33
N THR A 44 11.04 -4.70 2.36
CA THR A 44 11.23 -3.90 3.58
C THR A 44 10.51 -2.57 3.48
N ASP A 45 10.50 -1.77 4.56
CA ASP A 45 9.87 -0.43 4.59
C ASP A 45 8.39 -0.42 4.12
N ILE A 46 7.65 -1.49 4.44
CA ILE A 46 6.26 -1.66 4.00
C ILE A 46 5.34 -0.79 4.85
N GLU A 47 4.76 0.23 4.24
CA GLU A 47 3.81 1.17 4.86
C GLU A 47 2.45 1.10 4.16
N LEU A 48 1.39 1.03 4.96
CA LEU A 48 0.02 1.29 4.49
C LEU A 48 -0.22 2.79 4.55
N VAL A 49 -0.74 3.36 3.46
CA VAL A 49 -1.02 4.79 3.37
C VAL A 49 -2.48 4.97 3.00
N GLU A 50 -3.21 5.81 3.74
CA GLU A 50 -4.57 6.17 3.34
C GLU A 50 -4.53 7.01 2.07
N VAL A 51 -5.25 6.55 1.04
CA VAL A 51 -5.34 7.22 -0.25
C VAL A 51 -6.79 7.58 -0.56
N LYS A 52 -6.96 8.71 -1.24
CA LYS A 52 -8.26 9.07 -1.79
C LYS A 52 -8.55 8.18 -3.00
N PRO A 53 -9.83 7.84 -3.26
CA PRO A 53 -10.17 7.13 -4.48
C PRO A 53 -9.69 7.94 -5.69
N GLY A 54 -8.89 7.31 -6.56
CA GLY A 54 -8.31 7.94 -7.75
C GLY A 54 -7.01 8.72 -7.53
N GLN A 55 -6.43 8.70 -6.33
CA GLN A 55 -5.14 9.33 -6.03
C GLN A 55 -4.09 8.25 -5.77
N LEU A 56 -2.95 8.31 -6.49
CA LEU A 56 -1.79 7.47 -6.20
C LEU A 56 -1.10 8.03 -4.93
N PRO A 57 -0.65 7.18 -3.99
CA PRO A 57 0.21 7.64 -2.90
C PRO A 57 1.54 8.13 -3.49
N ASP A 58 2.05 9.25 -2.98
CA ASP A 58 3.39 9.71 -3.31
C ASP A 58 4.39 8.62 -2.89
N ALA A 59 5.12 8.08 -3.87
CA ALA A 59 6.27 7.24 -3.58
C ALA A 59 7.29 8.10 -2.81
N LYS A 60 7.80 7.60 -1.69
CA LYS A 60 8.85 8.30 -0.94
C LYS A 60 10.03 8.55 -1.88
N GLY A 61 10.26 9.82 -2.19
CA GLY A 61 11.45 10.33 -2.88
C GLY A 61 12.59 10.57 -1.91
#